data_AF-A0A2V9P7Q7-F1
#
_entry.id   AF-A0A2V9P7Q7-F1
#
_cell.length_a   1.000
_cell.length_b   1.000
_cell.length_c   1.000
_cell.angle_alpha   90.00
_cell.angle_beta   90.00
_cell.angle_gamma   90.00
#
_symmetry.space_group_name_H-M   'P 1'
#
loop_
_entity.id
_entity.type
_entity.pdbx_description
1 polymer ?
#
loop_
_entity_poly.entity_id
_entity_poly.type
_entity_poly.pdbx_seq_one_letter_code
_entity_poly.pdbx_strand_id
1 'polypeptide(L)' 'MKRFVVPMVLLCAALLQPLARAQNKEAGQMPKVGDLAPDFKMSYFDGHDLKEVNLSQYRGQKQVVLAFYVFAFTGG' A
#
# COMPACT_ATOMS: atom_id res chain seq x y z
N MET A 1 -39.95 -9.09 26.07
CA MET A 1 -38.94 -9.40 25.03
C MET A 1 -38.20 -8.18 24.46
N LYS A 2 -38.73 -6.95 24.52
CA LYS A 2 -38.09 -5.75 23.91
C LYS A 2 -36.92 -5.13 24.72
N ARG A 3 -36.77 -5.52 26.00
CA ARG A 3 -35.79 -4.94 26.96
C ARG A 3 -34.35 -5.41 26.76
N PHE A 4 -34.17 -6.57 26.10
CA PHE A 4 -32.87 -7.17 25.83
C PHE A 4 -32.41 -6.98 24.37
N VAL A 5 -33.28 -6.45 23.50
CA VAL A 5 -32.97 -6.22 22.09
C VAL A 5 -32.03 -5.02 21.94
N VAL A 6 -32.23 -3.97 22.73
CA VAL A 6 -31.42 -2.74 22.69
C VAL A 6 -29.94 -2.98 23.05
N PRO A 7 -29.58 -3.65 24.17
CA PRO A 7 -28.17 -3.93 24.46
C PRO A 7 -27.53 -4.90 23.47
N MET A 8 -28.31 -5.82 22.88
CA MET A 8 -27.81 -6.79 21.91
C MET A 8 -27.51 -6.14 20.54
N VAL A 9 -28.31 -5.15 20.13
CA VAL A 9 -28.06 -4.35 18.92
C VAL A 9 -26.84 -3.44 19.10
N LEU A 10 -26.66 -2.84 20.29
CA LEU A 10 -25.48 -2.03 20.62
C LEU A 10 -24.19 -2.86 20.63
N LEU A 11 -24.24 -4.10 21.14
CA LEU A 11 -23.09 -5.01 21.14
C LEU A 11 -22.69 -5.47 19.74
N CYS A 12 -23.65 -5.67 18.82
CA CYS A 12 -23.36 -5.97 17.42
C CYS A 12 -22.77 -4.78 16.66
N ALA A 13 -23.19 -3.55 16.96
CA ALA A 13 -22.66 -2.35 16.31
C ALA A 13 -21.19 -2.07 16.66
N ALA A 14 -20.73 -2.44 17.87
CA ALA A 14 -19.34 -2.28 18.31
C ALA A 14 -18.37 -3.29 17.64
N LEU A 15 -18.85 -4.50 17.32
CA LEU A 15 -18.02 -5.55 16.72
C LEU A 15 -17.81 -5.40 15.19
N LEU A 16 -18.61 -4.56 14.53
CA LEU A 16 -18.50 -4.28 13.09
C LEU A 16 -17.57 -3.10 12.76
N GLN A 17 -17.01 -2.41 13.76
CA GLN A 17 -16.25 -1.17 13.54
C GLN A 17 -14.88 -1.29 12.85
N PRO A 18 -14.10 -2.40 12.91
CA PRO A 18 -12.76 -2.37 12.34
C PRO A 18 -12.71 -2.59 10.82
N LEU A 19 -13.81 -2.95 10.14
CA LEU A 19 -13.77 -3.18 8.68
C LEU A 19 -13.80 -1.89 7.85
N ALA A 20 -14.23 -0.76 8.42
CA ALA A 20 -14.30 0.53 7.74
C ALA A 20 -12.99 1.33 7.77
N ARG A 21 -11.94 0.83 8.45
CA ARG A 21 -10.58 1.40 8.41
C ARG A 21 -9.67 0.68 7.41
N ALA A 22 -10.24 0.12 6.34
CA ALA A 22 -9.47 -0.08 5.11
C ALA A 22 -8.99 1.30 4.66
N GLN A 23 -7.73 1.58 4.97
CA GLN A 23 -7.10 2.87 4.81
C GLN A 23 -7.44 3.44 3.44
N ASN A 24 -8.15 4.56 3.45
CA ASN A 24 -8.05 5.52 2.36
C ASN A 24 -6.59 6.00 2.40
N LYS A 25 -5.71 5.24 1.76
CA LYS A 25 -4.36 5.68 1.43
C LYS A 25 -4.63 6.87 0.52
N GLU A 26 -4.52 8.06 1.08
CA GLU A 26 -4.46 9.29 0.27
C GLU A 26 -3.51 8.97 -0.87
N ALA A 27 -4.03 8.99 -2.10
CA ALA A 27 -3.18 8.92 -3.26
C ALA A 27 -2.25 10.12 -3.14
N GLY A 28 -1.02 9.86 -2.69
CA GLY A 28 -0.05 10.90 -2.38
C GLY A 28 0.05 11.83 -3.57
N GLN A 29 0.09 13.14 -3.31
CA GLN A 29 0.32 14.13 -4.36
C GLN A 29 1.54 13.74 -5.19
N MET A 30 1.48 14.00 -6.50
CA MET A 30 2.61 13.70 -7.38
C MET A 30 3.86 14.42 -6.86
N PRO A 31 4.93 13.68 -6.55
CA PRO A 31 6.14 14.27 -5.97
C PRO A 31 6.79 15.21 -6.98
N LYS A 32 7.37 16.30 -6.48
CA LYS A 32 8.14 17.25 -7.30
C LYS A 32 9.61 16.86 -7.32
N VAL A 33 10.33 17.36 -8.31
CA VAL A 33 11.79 17.19 -8.37
C VAL A 33 12.42 17.87 -7.15
N GLY A 34 13.29 17.14 -6.45
CA GLY A 34 13.92 17.58 -5.20
C GLY A 34 13.22 17.05 -3.95
N ASP A 35 11.97 16.60 -4.05
CA ASP A 35 11.30 15.92 -2.94
C ASP A 35 11.92 14.54 -2.70
N LEU A 36 11.77 14.05 -1.46
CA LEU A 36 12.10 12.67 -1.16
C LEU A 36 11.21 11.73 -1.98
N ALA A 37 11.82 10.88 -2.80
CA ALA A 37 11.09 9.89 -3.58
C ALA A 37 10.22 9.01 -2.66
N PRO A 38 8.91 8.90 -2.94
CA PRO A 38 7.99 8.07 -2.16
C PRO A 38 8.46 6.63 -2.11
N ASP A 39 8.41 6.03 -0.92
CA ASP A 39 8.77 4.62 -0.80
C ASP A 39 7.69 3.73 -1.41
N PHE A 40 8.13 2.63 -2.00
CA PHE A 40 7.25 1.57 -2.47
C PHE A 40 7.80 0.22 -2.02
N LYS A 41 6.90 -0.76 -1.94
CA LYS A 41 7.22 -2.16 -1.69
C LYS A 41 6.63 -2.97 -2.82
N MET A 42 7.47 -3.71 -3.54
CA MET A 42 7.05 -4.53 -4.68
C MET A 42 7.66 -5.93 -4.59
N SER A 43 6.95 -6.89 -5.18
CA SER A 43 7.50 -8.21 -5.45
C SER A 43 8.17 -8.21 -6.82
N TYR A 44 9.39 -8.72 -6.92
CA TYR A 44 10.10 -8.91 -8.19
C TYR A 44 10.56 -10.37 -8.32
N PHE A 45 10.65 -10.85 -9.55
CA PHE A 45 11.17 -12.17 -9.86
C PHE A 45 12.58 -12.04 -10.42
N ASP A 46 13.53 -12.81 -9.90
CA ASP A 46 14.94 -12.76 -10.31
C ASP A 46 15.36 -13.90 -11.24
N GLY A 47 14.42 -14.77 -11.63
CA GLY A 47 14.68 -15.98 -12.42
C GLY A 47 14.54 -17.28 -11.61
N HIS A 48 14.57 -17.20 -10.28
CA HIS A 48 14.45 -18.37 -9.40
C HIS A 48 13.26 -18.22 -8.45
N ASP A 49 13.20 -17.10 -7.72
CA ASP A 49 12.23 -16.90 -6.65
C ASP A 49 11.58 -15.51 -6.73
N LEU A 50 10.40 -15.38 -6.13
CA LEU A 50 9.81 -14.08 -5.85
C LEU A 50 10.50 -13.46 -4.63
N LYS A 51 11.01 -12.25 -4.81
CA LYS A 51 11.69 -11.46 -3.78
C LYS A 51 10.97 -10.15 -3.56
N GLU A 52 11.18 -9.57 -2.39
CA GLU A 52 10.63 -8.27 -2.05
C GLU A 52 11.70 -7.19 -2.23
N VAL A 53 11.29 -6.05 -2.78
CA VAL A 53 12.13 -4.87 -2.96
C VAL A 53 11.42 -3.63 -2.42
N ASN A 54 12.13 -2.85 -1.61
CA ASN A 54 11.72 -1.52 -1.15
C ASN A 54 12.61 -0.44 -1.74
N LEU A 55 12.10 0.74 -2.11
CA LEU A 55 12.97 1.80 -2.64
C LEU A 55 13.92 2.32 -1.55
N SER A 56 13.44 2.40 -0.32
CA SER A 56 14.18 2.86 0.85
C SER A 56 15.51 2.16 1.10
N GLN A 57 15.65 0.89 0.71
CA GLN A 57 16.87 0.12 0.92
C GLN A 57 18.09 0.70 0.18
N TYR A 58 17.88 1.46 -0.89
CA TYR A 58 18.96 2.02 -1.71
C TYR A 58 19.39 3.43 -1.29
N ARG A 59 18.67 4.08 -0.36
CA ARG A 59 18.97 5.45 0.07
C ARG A 59 20.38 5.53 0.63
N GLY A 60 21.17 6.48 0.12
CA GLY A 60 22.57 6.69 0.52
C GLY A 60 23.56 5.59 0.08
N GLN A 61 23.08 4.49 -0.50
CA GLN A 61 23.93 3.38 -0.93
C GLN A 61 24.22 3.41 -2.43
N LYS A 62 23.20 3.71 -3.25
CA LYS A 62 23.30 3.72 -4.72
C LYS A 62 22.44 4.82 -5.32
N GLN A 63 22.85 5.32 -6.48
CA GLN A 63 21.96 6.13 -7.34
C GLN A 63 20.98 5.19 -8.03
N VAL A 64 19.70 5.56 -8.02
CA VAL A 64 18.60 4.71 -8.53
C VAL A 64 17.90 5.44 -9.66
N VAL A 65 17.71 4.74 -10.79
CA VAL A 65 16.83 5.17 -11.89
C VAL A 65 15.56 4.33 -11.82
N LEU A 66 14.40 4.98 -11.79
CA LEU A 66 13.08 4.34 -11.77
C LEU A 66 12.34 4.68 -13.06
N ALA A 67 11.90 3.65 -13.79
CA ALA A 67 11.12 3.77 -15.01
C ALA A 67 9.85 2.94 -14.90
N PHE A 68 8.75 3.42 -15.50
CA PHE A 68 7.47 2.74 -15.56
C PHE A 68 7.17 2.38 -17.02
N TYR A 69 6.74 1.15 -17.24
CA TYR A 69 6.32 0.66 -18.56
C TYR A 69 4.84 0.28 -18.49
N VAL A 70 4.09 0.58 -19.55
CA VAL A 70 2.63 0.30 -19.58
C VAL A 70 2.36 -1.19 -19.71
N PHE A 71 3.11 -1.88 -20.59
CA PHE A 71 2.94 -3.31 -20.86
C PHE A 71 4.29 -4.03 -21.03
N ALA A 72 4.31 -5.31 -20.65
CA ALA A 72 5.43 -6.20 -20.89
C ALA A 72 5.63 -6.44 -22.40
N PHE A 73 6.87 -6.78 -22.80
CA PHE A 73 7.24 -7.08 -24.20
C PHE A 73 7.00 -5.92 -25.19
N THR A 74 7.20 -4.68 -24.73
CA THR A 74 7.17 -3.48 -25.56
C THR A 74 8.56 -2.83 -25.66
N GLY A 75 8.76 -1.96 -26.65
CA GLY A 75 10.04 -1.27 -26.88
C GLY A 75 10.40 -0.20 -25.85
N GLY A 76 9.50 0.09 -24.90
CA GLY A 76 9.60 1.27 -24.04
C GLY A 76 9.06 2.51 -24.70
#